data_AF-A0A3N6QZK4-F1
#
_entry.id   AF-A0A3N6QZK4-F1
#
_cell.length_a   1.000
_cell.length_b   1.000
_cell.length_c   1.000
_cell.angle_alpha   90.00
_cell.angle_beta   90.00
_cell.angle_gamma   90.00
#
_symmetry.space_group_name_H-M   'P 1'
#
loop_
_entity.id
_entity.type
_entity.pdbx_description
1 polymer ?
#
loop_
_entity_poly.entity_id
_entity_poly.type
_entity_poly.pdbx_seq_one_letter_code
_entity_poly.pdbx_strand_id
1 'polypeptide(L)'
;MFLVHDGCTHGELVEMAKEDYDLDKKTEMVELTYSLPNVILEQMGHDTLPMHVTNDRQVRNLIELCKTHIVRICVSRQCQVDYKFLV
;
A
#
# COMPACT_ATOMS: atom_id res chain seq x y z
N MET A 1 -13.12 -3.95 -1.05
CA MET A 1 -12.40 -4.32 -2.30
C MET A 1 -12.53 -3.11 -3.20
N PHE A 2 -11.52 -2.25 -3.19
CA PHE A 2 -11.52 -1.05 -4.01
C PHE A 2 -10.99 -1.34 -5.41
N LEU A 3 -11.59 -0.72 -6.42
CA LEU A 3 -11.19 -0.82 -7.82
C LEU A 3 -10.22 0.32 -8.12
N VAL A 4 -8.99 -0.03 -8.48
CA VAL A 4 -7.99 0.96 -8.90
C VAL A 4 -8.10 1.15 -10.42
N HIS A 5 -8.30 2.39 -10.86
CA HIS A 5 -8.34 2.73 -12.28
C HIS A 5 -6.95 3.15 -12.80
N ASP A 6 -6.79 3.10 -14.13
CA ASP A 6 -5.63 3.69 -14.79
C ASP A 6 -5.52 5.19 -14.43
N GLY A 7 -4.36 5.60 -13.94
CA GLY A 7 -4.12 6.98 -13.50
C GLY A 7 -4.44 7.30 -12.04
N CYS A 8 -4.86 6.31 -11.24
CA CYS A 8 -5.04 6.51 -9.79
C CYS A 8 -3.74 7.04 -9.16
N THR A 9 -3.87 8.08 -8.35
CA THR A 9 -2.80 8.68 -7.56
C THR A 9 -2.61 7.94 -6.24
N HIS A 10 -1.49 8.17 -5.58
CA HIS A 10 -1.23 7.66 -4.23
C HIS A 10 -2.23 8.23 -3.21
N GLY A 11 -2.60 9.50 -3.34
CA GLY A 11 -3.60 10.13 -2.47
C GLY A 11 -4.95 9.42 -2.57
N GLU A 12 -5.45 9.21 -3.79
CA GLU A 12 -6.71 8.49 -4.04
C GLU A 12 -6.66 7.05 -3.53
N LEU A 13 -5.55 6.35 -3.75
CA LEU A 13 -5.36 4.98 -3.26
C LEU A 13 -5.42 4.90 -1.73
N VAL A 14 -4.79 5.86 -1.06
CA VAL A 14 -4.82 5.99 0.40
C VAL A 14 -6.22 6.33 0.89
N GLU A 15 -6.93 7.26 0.23
CA GLU A 15 -8.30 7.61 0.60
C GLU A 15 -9.25 6.42 0.47
N MET A 16 -9.17 5.66 -0.63
CA MET A 16 -9.95 4.43 -0.81
C MET A 16 -9.67 3.41 0.29
N ALA A 17 -8.41 3.22 0.66
CA ALA A 17 -8.05 2.32 1.76
C ALA A 17 -8.63 2.82 3.09
N LYS A 18 -8.55 4.12 3.39
CA LYS A 18 -9.13 4.67 4.62
C LYS A 18 -10.65 4.53 4.65
N GLU A 19 -11.33 4.72 3.53
CA GLU A 19 -12.77 4.54 3.42
C GLU A 19 -13.20 3.08 3.63
N ASP A 20 -12.52 2.12 2.99
CA ASP A 20 -12.84 0.68 3.11
C ASP A 20 -12.63 0.16 4.54
N TYR A 21 -11.71 0.75 5.30
CA TYR A 21 -11.37 0.36 6.67
C TYR A 21 -11.93 1.29 7.77
N ASP A 22 -12.79 2.25 7.40
CA ASP A 22 -13.41 3.24 8.31
C ASP A 22 -12.38 4.00 9.19
N LEU A 23 -11.27 4.40 8.56
CA LEU A 23 -10.16 5.10 9.21
C LEU A 23 -10.33 6.62 9.09
N ASP A 24 -9.91 7.35 10.14
CA ASP A 24 -9.98 8.82 10.11
C ASP A 24 -9.01 9.40 9.07
N LYS A 25 -9.59 10.06 8.06
CA LYS A 25 -8.85 10.61 6.92
C LYS A 25 -7.78 11.64 7.30
N LYS A 26 -7.98 12.37 8.40
CA LYS A 26 -7.16 13.53 8.82
C LYS A 26 -6.05 13.15 9.78
N THR A 27 -6.26 12.13 10.61
CA THR A 27 -5.37 11.82 11.74
C THR A 27 -4.65 10.49 11.58
N GLU A 28 -5.23 9.54 10.84
CA GLU A 28 -4.64 8.22 10.70
C GLU A 28 -3.74 8.16 9.47
N MET A 29 -2.47 7.85 9.70
CA MET A 29 -1.55 7.52 8.63
C MET A 29 -1.68 6.03 8.32
N VAL A 30 -1.79 5.71 7.04
CA VAL A 30 -1.83 4.33 6.55
C VAL A 30 -0.63 4.08 5.68
N GLU A 31 -0.09 2.89 5.82
CA GLU A 31 0.98 2.38 4.99
C GLU A 31 0.42 1.26 4.11
N LEU A 32 0.73 1.37 2.82
CA LEU A 32 0.28 0.44 1.80
C LEU A 32 1.48 -0.35 1.31
N THR A 33 1.41 -1.67 1.44
CA THR A 33 2.45 -2.58 0.96
C THR A 33 1.84 -3.68 0.10
N TYR A 34 2.63 -4.26 -0.81
CA TYR A 34 2.23 -5.45 -1.56
C TYR A 34 3.40 -6.41 -1.74
N SER A 35 3.09 -7.70 -1.77
CA SER A 35 4.05 -8.72 -2.16
C SER A 35 4.03 -8.90 -3.68
N LEU A 36 5.19 -9.13 -4.27
CA LEU A 36 5.27 -9.48 -5.69
C LEU A 36 4.59 -10.84 -5.95
N PRO A 37 4.00 -11.05 -7.13
CA PRO A 37 3.47 -12.36 -7.53
C PRO A 37 4.53 -13.45 -7.44
N ASN A 38 4.13 -14.67 -7.09
CA ASN A 38 5.03 -15.82 -6.93
C ASN A 38 5.91 -16.05 -8.18
N VAL A 39 5.37 -15.87 -9.38
CA VAL A 39 6.12 -16.02 -10.64
C VAL A 39 7.29 -15.04 -10.79
N ILE A 40 7.19 -13.85 -10.17
CA ILE A 40 8.28 -12.86 -10.12
C ILE A 40 9.18 -13.16 -8.92
N LEU A 41 8.61 -13.56 -7.78
CA LEU A 41 9.37 -13.93 -6.59
C LEU A 41 10.26 -15.15 -6.81
N GLU A 42 9.85 -16.14 -7.60
CA GLU A 42 10.65 -17.33 -7.94
C GLU A 42 11.88 -16.97 -8.79
N GLN A 43 11.84 -15.85 -9.51
CA GLN A 43 12.99 -15.29 -10.25
C GLN A 43 13.87 -14.40 -9.36
N MET A 44 13.35 -13.99 -8.19
CA MET A 44 14.05 -13.19 -7.20
C MET A 44 14.54 -14.12 -6.07
N GLY A 45 15.51 -13.67 -5.28
CA GLY A 45 15.95 -14.44 -4.12
C GLY A 45 14.83 -14.63 -3.08
N HIS A 46 14.91 -15.69 -2.27
CA HIS A 46 13.92 -16.00 -1.24
C HIS A 46 13.68 -14.88 -0.20
N ASP A 47 14.59 -13.91 -0.08
CA ASP A 47 14.54 -12.81 0.90
C ASP A 47 13.94 -11.51 0.34
N THR A 48 13.01 -11.59 -0.60
CA THR A 48 12.42 -10.39 -1.21
C THR A 48 11.43 -9.72 -0.26
N LEU A 49 11.74 -8.49 0.17
CA LEU A 49 10.88 -7.69 1.05
C LEU A 49 9.59 -7.22 0.33
N PRO A 50 8.49 -6.99 1.07
CA PRO A 50 7.30 -6.35 0.53
C PRO A 50 7.63 -4.97 -0.06
N MET A 51 6.92 -4.61 -1.13
CA MET A 51 7.08 -3.33 -1.80
C MET A 51 6.16 -2.30 -1.16
N HIS A 52 6.72 -1.16 -0.72
CA HIS A 52 5.94 -0.05 -0.19
C HIS A 52 5.41 0.84 -1.33
N VAL A 53 4.18 1.31 -1.17
CA VAL A 53 3.53 2.28 -2.07
C VAL A 53 3.46 3.62 -1.34
N THR A 54 4.37 4.52 -1.67
CA THR A 54 4.53 5.83 -1.01
C THR A 54 4.40 7.01 -1.98
N ASN A 55 4.31 6.75 -3.30
CA ASN A 55 4.20 7.77 -4.33
C ASN A 55 3.50 7.27 -5.59
N ASP A 56 3.07 8.21 -6.44
CA ASP A 56 2.33 7.94 -7.68
C ASP A 56 3.09 7.06 -8.68
N ARG A 57 4.42 7.12 -8.69
CA ARG A 57 5.21 6.24 -9.57
C ARG A 57 5.06 4.78 -9.15
N GLN A 58 5.07 4.50 -7.85
CA GLN A 58 4.86 3.15 -7.34
C GLN A 58 3.42 2.68 -7.53
N VAL A 59 2.43 3.58 -7.44
CA VAL A 59 1.03 3.26 -7.77
C VAL A 59 0.90 2.86 -9.23
N ARG A 60 1.54 3.58 -10.16
CA ARG A 60 1.55 3.18 -11.59
C ARG A 60 2.15 1.80 -11.80
N ASN A 61 3.27 1.49 -11.13
CA ASN A 61 3.87 0.16 -11.22
C ASN A 61 2.93 -0.93 -10.67
N LEU A 62 2.23 -0.65 -9.56
CA LEU A 62 1.25 -1.55 -8.98
C LEU A 62 0.07 -1.79 -9.94
N ILE A 63 -0.46 -0.74 -10.57
CA ILE A 63 -1.56 -0.85 -11.55
C ILE A 63 -1.14 -1.75 -12.73
N GLU A 64 0.05 -1.52 -13.30
CA GLU A 64 0.58 -2.37 -14.38
C GLU A 64 0.73 -3.83 -13.94
N LEU A 65 1.16 -4.07 -12.71
CA LEU A 65 1.25 -5.42 -12.15
C LEU A 65 -0.14 -6.07 -12.02
N CYS A 66 -1.13 -5.30 -11.58
CA CYS A 66 -2.52 -5.73 -11.44
C CYS A 66 -3.19 -6.09 -12.78
N LYS A 67 -2.72 -5.56 -13.92
CA LYS A 67 -3.23 -5.91 -15.26
C LYS A 67 -2.91 -7.36 -15.65
N THR A 68 -1.84 -7.92 -15.09
CA THR A 68 -1.33 -9.25 -15.45
C THR A 68 -1.44 -10.26 -14.30
N HIS A 69 -1.52 -9.79 -13.05
CA HIS A 69 -1.51 -10.63 -11.86
C HIS A 69 -2.51 -10.14 -10.83
N ILE A 70 -3.03 -11.06 -10.01
CA ILE A 70 -3.80 -10.70 -8.82
C ILE A 70 -2.81 -10.30 -7.72
N VAL A 71 -2.81 -9.02 -7.35
CA VAL A 71 -1.98 -8.48 -6.28
C VAL A 71 -2.83 -8.24 -5.04
N ARG A 72 -2.33 -8.67 -3.87
CA ARG A 72 -2.93 -8.36 -2.57
C ARG A 72 -2.21 -7.18 -1.94
N ILE A 73 -2.96 -6.15 -1.60
CA ILE A 73 -2.45 -4.98 -0.88
C ILE A 73 -2.68 -5.21 0.61
N CYS A 74 -1.63 -5.03 1.39
CA CYS A 74 -1.68 -4.99 2.84
C CYS A 74 -1.77 -3.53 3.29
N VAL A 75 -2.74 -3.25 4.15
CA VAL A 75 -2.94 -1.94 4.76
C VAL A 75 -2.53 -2.03 6.22
N SER A 76 -1.50 -1.29 6.62
CA SER A 76 -1.08 -1.14 8.01
C SER A 76 -1.42 0.26 8.49
N ARG A 77 -1.93 0.37 9.72
CA ARG A 77 -2.13 1.66 10.38
C ARG A 77 -0.83 2.06 11.06
N GLN A 78 -0.33 3.25 10.76
CA GLN A 78 0.77 3.86 11.49
C GLN A 78 0.21 4.68 12.65
N CYS A 79 0.24 4.11 13.85
CA CYS A 79 0.01 4.87 15.07
C CYS A 79 1.28 5.67 15.40
N GLN A 80 1.20 7.01 15.35
CA GLN A 80 2.21 7.82 16.02
C GLN A 80 2.11 7.56 17.53
N VAL A 81 3.06 6.81 18.07
CA VAL A 81 3.20 6.68 19.51
C VAL A 81 3.85 7.98 19.99
N ASP A 82 3.04 8.89 20.52
CA ASP A 82 3.54 10.04 21.27
C ASP A 82 4.32 9.50 22.48
N TYR A 83 5.65 9.41 22.37
CA TYR A 83 6.51 9.30 23.53
C TYR A 83 6.47 10.65 24.26
N LYS A 84 5.41 10.87 25.04
CA LYS A 84 5.46 11.85 26.12
C LYS A 84 6.44 11.33 27.15
N PHE A 85 7.71 11.73 27.02
CA PHE A 85 8.65 11.68 28.12
C PHE A 85 8.07 12.60 29.20
N LEU A 86 7.52 12.01 30.26
CA LEU A 86 7.27 12.71 31.52
C LEU A 86 8.66 13.03 32.09
N VAL A 87 9.07 14.29 31.97
CA VAL A 87 10.21 14.88 32.69
C VAL A 87 9.65 15.81 33.75
#